data_AF-A0A1Y2IAC6-F1
#
_entry.id   AF-A0A1Y2IAC6-F1
#
_cell.length_a   1.000
_cell.length_b   1.000
_cell.length_c   1.000
_cell.angle_alpha   90.00
_cell.angle_beta   90.00
_cell.angle_gamma   90.00
#
_symmetry.space_group_name_H-M   'P 1'
#
loop_
_entity.id
_entity.type
_entity.pdbx_description
1 polymer ?
#
loop_
_entity_poly.entity_id
_entity_poly.type
_entity_poly.pdbx_seq_one_letter_code
_entity_poly.pdbx_strand_id
1 'polypeptide(L)'
;MVTFIRANIRAYLPGFESAESIKSLPKESDVAYCRPPHPDDPNYKEECQKLETRLARAEQVHTCKLRRCLVFRSGRLQCKRRAPFPCSTEDVVLPSGEWFPKRLYGYVNAWCPAILVNARCNNDIKLLTIGEDTRNITFYVACYSAKKQGKTHNLSAVLADGFAYHESHPRAEYVNSVRDQQRLLLFRLVNTINREQELAAVMVMSYLMGWGDVYRSHSYSPIFWSAFVHALYEAFPALRRIRR
;
A
#
# COMPACT_ATOMS: atom_id res chain seq x y z
N MET A 1 6.10 -19.95 -11.19
CA MET A 1 6.50 -18.65 -10.59
C MET A 1 7.26 -17.77 -11.58
N VAL A 2 8.32 -18.25 -12.24
CA VAL A 2 9.07 -17.48 -13.27
C VAL A 2 8.16 -16.94 -14.40
N THR A 3 7.23 -17.75 -14.90
CA THR A 3 6.22 -17.31 -15.90
C THR A 3 5.39 -16.12 -15.41
N PHE A 4 5.05 -16.08 -14.12
CA PHE A 4 4.31 -14.97 -13.52
C PHE A 4 5.16 -13.70 -13.47
N ILE A 5 6.43 -13.81 -13.07
CA ILE A 5 7.38 -12.68 -13.09
C ILE A 5 7.48 -12.13 -14.50
N ARG A 6 7.77 -12.97 -15.49
CA ARG A 6 7.91 -12.56 -16.90
C ARG A 6 6.67 -11.84 -17.45
N ALA A 7 5.48 -12.28 -17.05
CA ALA A 7 4.22 -11.69 -17.50
C ALA A 7 3.86 -10.38 -16.78
N ASN A 8 4.19 -10.24 -15.49
CA ASN A 8 3.63 -9.19 -14.63
C ASN A 8 4.67 -8.23 -14.03
N ILE A 9 5.94 -8.59 -14.03
CA ILE A 9 7.01 -7.84 -13.37
C ILE A 9 8.13 -7.61 -14.37
N ARG A 10 8.33 -6.36 -14.76
CA ARG A 10 9.38 -5.97 -15.69
C ARG A 10 10.35 -5.03 -15.00
N ALA A 11 11.65 -5.28 -15.18
CA ALA A 11 12.72 -4.39 -14.74
C ALA A 11 13.77 -4.17 -15.85
N TYR A 12 13.46 -4.62 -17.07
CA TYR A 12 14.30 -4.54 -18.26
C TYR A 12 13.43 -4.42 -19.52
N LEU A 13 13.90 -3.58 -20.45
CA LEU A 13 13.46 -3.48 -21.83
C LEU A 13 14.72 -3.30 -22.69
N PRO A 14 14.67 -3.62 -24.00
CA PRO A 14 15.78 -3.29 -24.91
C PRO A 14 16.18 -1.80 -24.78
N GLY A 15 17.48 -1.54 -24.60
CA GLY A 15 18.01 -0.20 -24.32
C GLY A 15 18.17 0.12 -22.82
N PHE A 16 17.81 -0.81 -21.92
CA PHE A 16 17.96 -0.68 -20.46
C PHE A 16 19.12 -1.53 -19.91
N GLU A 17 20.15 -1.75 -20.72
CA GLU A 17 21.33 -2.54 -20.35
C GLU A 17 22.25 -1.78 -19.38
N SER A 18 22.36 -0.46 -19.53
CA SER A 18 23.32 0.39 -18.81
C SER A 18 22.84 1.84 -18.67
N ALA A 19 23.61 2.66 -17.96
CA ALA A 19 23.33 4.09 -17.85
C ALA A 19 23.44 4.80 -19.21
N GLU A 20 24.40 4.39 -20.05
CA GLU A 20 24.71 4.97 -21.35
C GLU A 20 23.62 4.66 -22.38
N SER A 21 23.18 3.40 -22.45
CA SER A 21 22.08 2.97 -23.34
C SER A 21 20.76 3.64 -22.97
N ILE A 22 20.45 3.77 -21.68
CA ILE A 22 19.23 4.48 -21.26
C ILE A 22 19.31 5.96 -21.60
N LYS A 23 20.48 6.59 -21.51
CA LYS A 23 20.66 8.00 -21.88
C LYS A 23 20.46 8.26 -23.36
N SER A 24 20.74 7.29 -24.24
CA SER A 24 20.50 7.44 -25.68
C SER A 24 19.01 7.32 -26.04
N LEU A 25 18.20 6.67 -25.20
CA LEU A 25 16.75 6.64 -25.37
C LEU A 25 16.12 8.02 -25.12
N PRO A 26 15.22 8.49 -26.00
CA PRO A 26 14.48 9.74 -25.81
C PRO A 26 13.72 9.74 -24.49
N LYS A 27 13.88 10.80 -23.70
CA LYS A 27 13.12 11.00 -22.47
C LYS A 27 12.04 12.05 -22.69
N GLU A 28 10.81 11.59 -22.85
CA GLU A 28 9.63 12.45 -22.94
C GLU A 28 9.07 12.70 -21.54
N SER A 29 9.11 13.95 -21.05
CA SER A 29 8.58 14.27 -19.71
C SER A 29 7.07 14.18 -19.63
N ASP A 30 6.38 14.42 -20.75
CA ASP A 30 4.93 14.63 -20.77
C ASP A 30 4.17 13.40 -21.27
N VAL A 31 4.88 12.30 -21.53
CA VAL A 31 4.29 11.03 -21.99
C VAL A 31 3.23 10.51 -21.00
N ALA A 32 3.33 10.85 -19.71
CA ALA A 32 2.34 10.48 -18.71
C ALA A 32 0.92 11.04 -19.01
N TYR A 33 0.84 12.13 -19.76
CA TYR A 33 -0.41 12.82 -20.13
C TYR A 33 -0.93 12.42 -21.51
N CYS A 34 -0.26 11.53 -22.23
CA CYS A 34 -0.72 11.10 -23.55
C CYS A 34 -2.01 10.26 -23.47
N ARG A 35 -2.76 10.23 -24.57
CA ARG A 35 -3.91 9.33 -24.70
C ARG A 35 -3.42 7.88 -24.80
N PRO A 36 -4.13 6.91 -24.18
CA PRO A 36 -3.80 5.51 -24.35
C PRO A 36 -4.03 5.08 -25.81
N PRO A 37 -3.35 4.03 -26.30
CA PRO A 37 -3.65 3.42 -27.59
C PRO A 37 -5.13 3.01 -27.66
N HIS A 38 -5.74 3.15 -28.84
CA HIS A 38 -7.13 2.77 -29.03
C HIS A 38 -7.26 1.25 -29.06
N PRO A 39 -8.14 0.62 -28.24
CA PRO A 39 -8.26 -0.84 -28.18
C PRO A 39 -8.58 -1.51 -29.53
N ASP A 40 -9.33 -0.81 -30.38
CA ASP A 40 -9.73 -1.32 -31.71
C ASP A 40 -8.65 -1.11 -32.80
N ASP A 41 -7.51 -0.51 -32.47
CA ASP A 41 -6.42 -0.35 -33.42
C ASP A 41 -5.82 -1.72 -33.77
N PRO A 42 -5.66 -2.10 -35.06
CA PRO A 42 -5.03 -3.36 -35.44
C PRO A 42 -3.62 -3.52 -34.86
N ASN A 43 -2.92 -2.42 -34.58
CA ASN A 43 -1.58 -2.37 -34.00
C ASN A 43 -1.59 -2.09 -32.48
N TYR A 44 -2.75 -2.20 -31.80
CA TYR A 44 -2.89 -1.87 -30.37
C TYR A 44 -1.78 -2.45 -29.49
N LYS A 45 -1.43 -3.73 -29.71
CA LYS A 45 -0.37 -4.40 -28.92
C LYS A 45 1.01 -3.76 -29.13
N GLU A 46 1.35 -3.41 -30.36
CA GLU A 46 2.62 -2.77 -30.69
C GLU A 46 2.66 -1.34 -30.12
N GLU A 47 1.58 -0.60 -30.24
CA GLU A 47 1.45 0.75 -29.67
C GLU A 47 1.53 0.73 -28.13
N CYS A 48 0.95 -0.28 -27.48
CA CYS A 48 1.13 -0.49 -26.04
C CYS A 48 2.60 -0.74 -25.67
N GLN A 49 3.34 -1.54 -26.44
CA GLN A 49 4.76 -1.83 -26.19
C GLN A 49 5.64 -0.58 -26.39
N LYS A 50 5.36 0.21 -27.43
CA LYS A 50 6.03 1.50 -27.67
C LYS A 50 5.76 2.47 -26.52
N LEU A 51 4.49 2.60 -26.12
CA LEU A 51 4.11 3.45 -25.01
C LEU A 51 4.76 2.99 -23.70
N GLU A 52 4.80 1.69 -23.43
CA GLU A 52 5.46 1.15 -22.25
C GLU A 52 6.94 1.53 -22.22
N THR A 53 7.66 1.41 -23.34
CA THR A 53 9.09 1.79 -23.42
C THR A 53 9.30 3.26 -23.10
N ARG A 54 8.47 4.14 -23.69
CA ARG A 54 8.52 5.59 -23.45
C ARG A 54 8.22 5.92 -21.98
N LEU A 55 7.18 5.31 -21.41
CA LEU A 55 6.81 5.48 -19.99
C LEU A 55 7.88 4.92 -19.05
N ALA A 56 8.44 3.75 -19.32
CA ALA A 56 9.50 3.15 -18.51
C ALA A 56 10.73 4.06 -18.46
N ARG A 57 11.09 4.64 -19.61
CA ARG A 57 12.21 5.58 -19.73
C ARG A 57 11.98 6.88 -18.94
N ALA A 58 10.75 7.40 -18.97
CA ALA A 58 10.36 8.63 -18.31
C ALA A 58 10.21 8.46 -16.78
N GLU A 59 9.52 7.40 -16.37
CA GLU A 59 8.97 7.24 -15.01
C GLU A 59 9.70 6.21 -14.14
N GLN A 60 10.30 5.16 -14.74
CA GLN A 60 10.85 4.02 -13.98
C GLN A 60 12.36 4.06 -13.78
N VAL A 61 13.06 4.94 -14.49
CA VAL A 61 14.51 5.14 -14.33
C VAL A 61 14.79 6.04 -13.12
N HIS A 62 15.33 5.45 -12.08
CA HIS A 62 15.70 6.14 -10.86
C HIS A 62 16.92 7.05 -11.07
N THR A 63 16.75 8.36 -10.90
CA THR A 63 17.86 9.31 -10.93
C THR A 63 18.16 9.82 -9.54
N CYS A 64 19.30 9.41 -8.99
CA CYS A 64 19.68 9.82 -7.64
C CYS A 64 20.15 11.27 -7.56
N LYS A 65 19.43 12.12 -6.81
CA LYS A 65 19.81 13.52 -6.57
C LYS A 65 19.76 13.88 -5.08
N LEU A 66 20.66 14.78 -4.67
CA LEU A 66 20.65 15.43 -3.36
C LEU A 66 19.27 16.05 -3.08
N ARG A 67 18.82 15.98 -1.83
CA ARG A 67 17.51 16.47 -1.35
C ARG A 67 16.26 15.81 -1.98
N ARG A 68 16.41 14.89 -2.94
CA ARG A 68 15.30 14.11 -3.51
C ARG A 68 15.27 12.70 -2.93
N CYS A 69 16.22 11.86 -3.33
CA CYS A 69 16.30 10.48 -2.86
C CYS A 69 17.58 10.18 -2.08
N LEU A 70 18.66 10.93 -2.30
CA LEU A 70 19.89 10.78 -1.52
C LEU A 70 19.67 11.39 -0.14
N VAL A 71 19.78 10.55 0.87
CA VAL A 71 19.66 10.89 2.29
C VAL A 71 20.96 10.56 2.99
N PHE A 72 21.36 11.40 3.94
CA PHE A 72 22.54 11.13 4.75
C PHE A 72 22.21 10.09 5.82
N ARG A 73 22.89 8.95 5.77
CA ARG A 73 22.75 7.86 6.75
C ARG A 73 24.13 7.31 7.07
N SER A 74 24.45 7.21 8.36
CA SER A 74 25.71 6.64 8.84
C SER A 74 26.96 7.24 8.15
N GLY A 75 27.00 8.56 8.02
CA GLY A 75 28.16 9.26 7.45
C GLY A 75 28.25 9.24 5.91
N ARG A 76 27.29 8.65 5.20
CA ARG A 76 27.31 8.53 3.73
C ARG A 76 25.97 8.90 3.10
N LEU A 77 26.00 9.38 1.86
CA LEU A 77 24.79 9.56 1.06
C LEU A 77 24.31 8.21 0.55
N GLN A 78 23.08 7.85 0.89
CA GLN A 78 22.44 6.61 0.47
C GLN A 78 21.11 6.91 -0.19
N CYS A 79 20.75 6.13 -1.21
CA CYS A 79 19.42 6.25 -1.79
C CYS A 79 18.37 5.75 -0.80
N LYS A 80 17.36 6.57 -0.48
CA LYS A 80 16.24 6.18 0.39
C LYS A 80 15.42 5.00 -0.15
N ARG A 81 15.50 4.75 -1.47
CA ARG A 81 14.89 3.60 -2.15
C ARG A 81 15.81 2.38 -2.22
N ARG A 82 17.05 2.48 -1.70
CA ARG A 82 18.07 1.43 -1.73
C ARG A 82 18.57 1.06 -3.13
N ALA A 83 18.51 1.99 -4.09
CA ALA A 83 19.23 1.83 -5.35
C ALA A 83 20.76 1.95 -5.11
N PRO A 84 21.60 1.19 -5.83
CA PRO A 84 21.25 0.27 -6.91
C PRO A 84 20.57 -1.01 -6.39
N PHE A 85 19.51 -1.43 -7.09
CA PHE A 85 18.80 -2.68 -6.87
C PHE A 85 19.63 -3.87 -7.38
N PRO A 86 19.44 -5.08 -6.84
CA PRO A 86 20.07 -6.29 -7.35
C PRO A 86 19.76 -6.51 -8.83
N CYS A 87 20.79 -6.82 -9.61
CA CYS A 87 20.70 -7.15 -11.03
C CYS A 87 20.66 -8.66 -11.24
N SER A 88 20.00 -9.09 -12.31
CA SER A 88 19.94 -10.47 -12.77
C SER A 88 19.80 -10.48 -14.28
N THR A 89 20.52 -11.37 -14.96
CA THR A 89 20.43 -11.52 -16.42
C THR A 89 19.11 -12.17 -16.86
N GLU A 90 18.44 -12.86 -15.94
CA GLU A 90 17.22 -13.64 -16.18
C GLU A 90 16.21 -13.48 -15.04
N ASP A 91 14.97 -13.91 -15.30
CA ASP A 91 13.94 -14.03 -14.26
C ASP A 91 14.19 -15.31 -13.45
N VAL A 92 14.53 -15.17 -12.17
CA VAL A 92 14.93 -16.28 -11.30
C VAL A 92 14.08 -16.33 -10.05
N VAL A 93 13.75 -17.55 -9.61
CA VAL A 93 13.20 -17.84 -8.28
C VAL A 93 14.04 -18.95 -7.67
N LEU A 94 14.71 -18.64 -6.56
CA LEU A 94 15.58 -19.56 -5.85
C LEU A 94 14.78 -20.48 -4.91
N PRO A 95 15.32 -21.65 -4.53
CA PRO A 95 14.71 -22.52 -3.53
C PRO A 95 14.52 -21.85 -2.16
N SER A 96 15.35 -20.83 -1.83
CA SER A 96 15.22 -20.00 -0.63
C SER A 96 13.95 -19.13 -0.61
N GLY A 97 13.22 -19.06 -1.72
CA GLY A 97 12.11 -18.14 -1.92
C GLY A 97 12.55 -16.78 -2.46
N GLU A 98 13.84 -16.45 -2.46
CA GLU A 98 14.33 -15.23 -3.10
C GLU A 98 14.05 -15.22 -4.59
N TRP A 99 13.83 -14.04 -5.17
CA TRP A 99 13.49 -13.90 -6.57
C TRP A 99 14.12 -12.64 -7.15
N PHE A 100 14.40 -12.68 -8.44
CA PHE A 100 15.00 -11.57 -9.17
C PHE A 100 14.34 -11.47 -10.55
N PRO A 101 13.77 -10.31 -10.93
CA PRO A 101 13.39 -10.09 -12.31
C PRO A 101 14.65 -9.84 -13.14
N LYS A 102 14.60 -10.10 -14.45
CA LYS A 102 15.65 -9.64 -15.36
C LYS A 102 15.83 -8.13 -15.22
N ARG A 103 17.01 -7.73 -14.75
CA ARG A 103 17.44 -6.34 -14.53
C ARG A 103 18.93 -6.24 -14.81
N LEU A 104 19.30 -5.50 -15.84
CA LEU A 104 20.71 -5.27 -16.18
C LEU A 104 21.24 -3.98 -15.57
N TYR A 105 20.38 -2.97 -15.41
CA TYR A 105 20.73 -1.70 -14.76
C TYR A 105 20.05 -1.54 -13.39
N GLY A 106 20.85 -1.44 -12.33
CA GLY A 106 20.40 -1.38 -10.94
C GLY A 106 19.59 -0.14 -10.55
N TYR A 107 19.41 0.84 -11.45
CA TYR A 107 18.61 2.04 -11.17
C TYR A 107 17.27 2.01 -11.91
N VAL A 108 16.79 0.84 -12.32
CA VAL A 108 15.46 0.67 -12.92
C VAL A 108 14.54 -0.02 -11.91
N ASN A 109 13.42 0.62 -11.59
CA ASN A 109 12.37 0.02 -10.75
C ASN A 109 11.83 -1.27 -11.39
N ALA A 110 11.24 -2.16 -10.59
CA ALA A 110 10.40 -3.22 -11.15
C ALA A 110 8.97 -2.68 -11.28
N TRP A 111 8.37 -2.71 -12.46
CA TRP A 111 7.00 -2.22 -12.68
C TRP A 111 6.08 -3.33 -13.19
N CYS A 112 4.78 -3.12 -13.04
CA CYS A 112 3.77 -3.93 -13.74
C CYS A 112 3.42 -3.26 -15.07
N PRO A 113 3.64 -3.91 -16.23
CA PRO A 113 3.34 -3.33 -17.55
C PRO A 113 1.91 -2.79 -17.67
N ALA A 114 0.93 -3.56 -17.17
CA ALA A 114 -0.47 -3.16 -17.22
C ALA A 114 -0.75 -1.91 -16.38
N ILE A 115 -0.19 -1.81 -15.17
CA ILE A 115 -0.33 -0.60 -14.33
C ILE A 115 0.38 0.57 -14.98
N LEU A 116 1.60 0.37 -15.50
CA LEU A 116 2.36 1.45 -16.13
C LEU A 116 1.63 2.04 -17.33
N VAL A 117 1.11 1.23 -18.25
CA VAL A 117 0.42 1.71 -19.45
C VAL A 117 -0.90 2.42 -19.12
N ASN A 118 -1.66 1.92 -18.13
CA ASN A 118 -2.98 2.46 -17.81
C ASN A 118 -2.93 3.66 -16.85
N ALA A 119 -2.11 3.58 -15.79
CA ALA A 119 -1.98 4.64 -14.79
C ALA A 119 -0.93 5.69 -15.19
N ARG A 120 0.02 5.33 -16.07
CA ARG A 120 1.05 6.23 -16.63
C ARG A 120 1.88 6.95 -15.57
N CYS A 121 2.12 6.30 -14.44
CA CYS A 121 2.85 6.85 -13.31
C CYS A 121 3.93 5.88 -12.81
N ASN A 122 4.87 6.43 -12.04
CA ASN A 122 5.87 5.63 -11.33
C ASN A 122 5.18 4.58 -10.46
N ASN A 123 5.59 3.32 -10.60
CA ASN A 123 5.10 2.21 -9.78
C ASN A 123 6.24 1.24 -9.50
N ASP A 124 6.17 0.56 -8.35
CA ASP A 124 7.12 -0.46 -7.94
C ASP A 124 6.33 -1.72 -7.55
N ILE A 125 6.62 -2.84 -8.20
CA ILE A 125 5.99 -4.13 -7.91
C ILE A 125 7.01 -5.08 -7.28
N LYS A 126 6.58 -5.79 -6.24
CA LYS A 126 7.36 -6.83 -5.56
C LYS A 126 6.55 -8.10 -5.43
N LEU A 127 7.16 -9.23 -5.75
CA LEU A 127 6.61 -10.55 -5.49
C LEU A 127 6.86 -10.94 -4.04
N LEU A 128 5.84 -11.50 -3.38
CA LEU A 128 5.91 -11.98 -2.01
C LEU A 128 5.92 -13.50 -2.01
N THR A 129 7.07 -14.06 -1.65
CA THR A 129 7.35 -15.50 -1.57
C THR A 129 7.65 -15.90 -0.11
N ILE A 130 8.00 -17.15 0.17
CA ILE A 130 8.41 -17.58 1.53
C ILE A 130 9.87 -17.14 1.77
N GLY A 131 10.12 -15.84 1.81
CA GLY A 131 11.46 -15.25 1.94
C GLY A 131 11.49 -14.05 2.89
N GLU A 132 12.69 -13.50 3.12
CA GLU A 132 12.89 -12.39 4.06
C GLU A 132 12.06 -11.13 3.70
N ASP A 133 11.93 -10.84 2.41
CA ASP A 133 11.14 -9.71 1.91
C ASP A 133 9.68 -9.75 2.40
N THR A 134 9.10 -10.94 2.50
CA THR A 134 7.72 -11.14 2.95
C THR A 134 7.54 -10.89 4.44
N ARG A 135 8.55 -11.22 5.27
CA ARG A 135 8.52 -10.90 6.70
C ARG A 135 8.44 -9.39 6.91
N ASN A 136 9.26 -8.64 6.18
CA ASN A 136 9.33 -7.19 6.29
C ASN A 136 8.05 -6.50 5.76
N ILE A 137 7.49 -6.99 4.65
CA ILE A 137 6.30 -6.37 4.08
C ILE A 137 5.03 -6.70 4.87
N THR A 138 4.94 -7.88 5.50
CA THR A 138 3.77 -8.24 6.32
C THR A 138 3.60 -7.23 7.45
N PHE A 139 4.71 -6.84 8.09
CA PHE A 139 4.71 -5.76 9.07
C PHE A 139 4.25 -4.42 8.46
N TYR A 140 4.76 -4.06 7.28
CA TYR A 140 4.37 -2.83 6.60
C TYR A 140 2.88 -2.80 6.23
N VAL A 141 2.35 -3.86 5.63
CA VAL A 141 0.94 -4.01 5.26
C VAL A 141 0.06 -4.00 6.50
N ALA A 142 0.47 -4.68 7.57
CA ALA A 142 -0.23 -4.64 8.85
C ALA A 142 -0.24 -3.22 9.42
N CYS A 143 0.88 -2.49 9.41
CA CYS A 143 0.93 -1.09 9.82
C CYS A 143 0.08 -0.17 8.94
N TYR A 144 -0.08 -0.48 7.66
CA TYR A 144 -0.94 0.28 6.74
C TYR A 144 -2.43 -0.02 6.97
N SER A 145 -2.77 -1.28 7.19
CA SER A 145 -4.14 -1.73 7.48
C SER A 145 -4.58 -1.27 8.87
N ALA A 146 -3.66 -1.28 9.83
CA ALA A 146 -3.83 -0.73 11.18
C ALA A 146 -3.40 0.74 11.26
N LYS A 147 -3.23 1.43 10.12
CA LYS A 147 -2.89 2.85 10.12
C LYS A 147 -4.01 3.58 10.82
N LYS A 148 -3.69 4.15 11.99
CA LYS A 148 -4.65 4.94 12.76
C LYS A 148 -5.28 5.97 11.83
N GLN A 149 -6.61 6.05 11.85
CA GLN A 149 -7.27 7.20 11.24
C GLN A 149 -6.66 8.47 11.82
N GLY A 150 -6.43 9.45 10.95
CA GLY A 150 -5.71 10.66 11.28
C GLY A 150 -6.45 11.56 12.28
N LYS A 151 -5.97 12.79 12.42
CA LYS A 151 -6.67 13.81 13.22
C LYS A 151 -8.10 13.97 12.67
N THR A 152 -9.09 13.89 13.55
CA THR A 152 -10.49 14.21 13.22
C THR A 152 -10.58 15.67 12.81
N HIS A 153 -10.99 15.91 11.57
CA HIS A 153 -11.10 17.26 11.01
C HIS A 153 -12.34 18.00 11.55
N ASN A 154 -13.35 17.26 12.01
CA ASN A 154 -14.62 17.81 12.48
C ASN A 154 -14.79 17.76 14.01
N LEU A 155 -13.71 17.52 14.77
CA LEU A 155 -13.78 17.33 16.22
C LEU A 155 -14.46 18.51 16.94
N SER A 156 -14.21 19.74 16.50
CA SER A 156 -14.84 20.94 17.08
C SER A 156 -16.35 20.98 16.86
N ALA A 157 -16.82 20.56 15.68
CA ALA A 157 -18.25 20.50 15.37
C ALA A 157 -18.95 19.40 16.19
N VAL A 158 -18.33 18.22 16.30
CA VAL A 158 -18.83 17.11 17.13
C VAL A 158 -18.89 17.50 18.61
N LEU A 159 -17.89 18.23 19.11
CA LEU A 159 -17.91 18.77 20.47
C LEU A 159 -18.99 19.82 20.68
N ALA A 160 -19.20 20.72 19.71
CA ALA A 160 -20.25 21.74 19.78
C ALA A 160 -21.65 21.11 19.84
N ASP A 161 -21.89 20.06 19.04
CA ASP A 161 -23.14 19.30 19.08
C ASP A 161 -23.34 18.58 20.41
N GLY A 162 -22.30 17.90 20.91
CA GLY A 162 -22.31 17.26 22.23
C GLY A 162 -22.55 18.24 23.39
N PHE A 163 -22.03 19.47 23.27
CA PHE A 163 -22.27 20.55 24.24
C PHE A 163 -23.70 21.07 24.16
N ALA A 164 -24.22 21.34 22.95
CA ALA A 164 -25.61 21.75 22.75
C ALA A 164 -26.61 20.70 23.28
N TYR A 165 -26.29 19.41 23.09
CA TYR A 165 -27.03 18.31 23.70
C TYR A 165 -26.96 18.34 25.24
N HIS A 166 -25.80 18.65 25.81
CA HIS A 166 -25.64 18.75 27.26
C HIS A 166 -26.53 19.84 27.86
N GLU A 167 -26.49 21.04 27.28
CA GLU A 167 -27.27 22.21 27.71
C GLU A 167 -28.79 21.98 27.60
N SER A 168 -29.23 21.31 26.54
CA SER A 168 -30.65 21.01 26.32
C SER A 168 -31.19 19.86 27.19
N HIS A 169 -30.32 19.07 27.83
CA HIS A 169 -30.71 17.90 28.63
C HIS A 169 -30.13 17.93 30.06
N PRO A 170 -30.50 18.93 30.89
CA PRO A 170 -30.08 18.99 32.27
C PRO A 170 -30.64 17.81 33.07
N ARG A 171 -29.84 17.26 33.99
CA ARG A 171 -30.29 16.21 34.91
C ARG A 171 -30.44 16.79 36.31
N ALA A 172 -31.67 16.82 36.81
CA ALA A 172 -32.03 17.36 38.14
C ALA A 172 -31.13 16.84 39.27
N GLU A 173 -30.76 15.56 39.22
CA GLU A 173 -29.88 14.88 40.19
C GLU A 173 -28.46 15.47 40.28
N TYR A 174 -28.02 16.16 39.22
CA TYR A 174 -26.67 16.72 39.11
C TYR A 174 -26.67 18.25 39.30
N VAL A 175 -27.83 18.90 39.40
CA VAL A 175 -27.94 20.38 39.37
C VAL A 175 -27.32 21.05 40.59
N ASN A 176 -27.33 20.38 41.74
CA ASN A 176 -26.90 20.95 43.01
C ASN A 176 -25.38 20.90 43.24
N SER A 177 -24.62 20.29 42.32
CA SER A 177 -23.17 20.15 42.42
C SER A 177 -22.52 20.51 41.09
N VAL A 178 -21.91 21.69 41.04
CA VAL A 178 -21.13 22.15 39.86
C VAL A 178 -20.13 21.07 39.42
N ARG A 179 -19.49 20.40 40.38
CA ARG A 179 -18.54 19.31 40.11
C ARG A 179 -19.18 18.17 39.31
N ASP A 180 -20.38 17.75 39.68
CA ASP A 180 -21.03 16.61 39.05
C ASP A 180 -21.66 16.98 37.70
N GLN A 181 -22.09 18.23 37.52
CA GLN A 181 -22.44 18.77 36.20
C GLN A 181 -21.25 18.72 35.23
N GLN A 182 -20.08 19.22 35.67
CA GLN A 182 -18.88 19.23 34.83
C GLN A 182 -18.39 17.82 34.48
N ARG A 183 -18.50 16.87 35.42
CA ARG A 183 -18.22 15.45 35.14
C ARG A 183 -19.17 14.87 34.10
N LEU A 184 -20.46 15.16 34.21
CA LEU A 184 -21.46 14.71 33.24
C LEU A 184 -21.23 15.32 31.85
N LEU A 185 -20.82 16.60 31.78
CA LEU A 185 -20.43 17.25 30.54
C LEU A 185 -19.26 16.52 29.88
N LEU A 186 -18.15 16.32 30.61
CA LEU A 186 -16.98 15.62 30.10
C LEU A 186 -17.34 14.20 29.63
N PHE A 187 -18.16 13.48 30.40
CA PHE A 187 -18.61 12.14 30.03
C PHE A 187 -19.43 12.15 28.73
N ARG A 188 -20.36 13.09 28.56
CA ARG A 188 -21.15 13.22 27.33
C ARG A 188 -20.27 13.56 26.14
N LEU A 189 -19.38 14.56 26.26
CA LEU A 189 -18.48 14.99 25.19
C LEU A 189 -17.56 13.85 24.73
N VAL A 190 -16.95 13.10 25.66
CA VAL A 190 -16.10 11.95 25.33
C VAL A 190 -16.89 10.87 24.58
N ASN A 191 -18.12 10.58 25.02
CA ASN A 191 -18.96 9.60 24.32
C ASN A 191 -19.42 10.08 22.94
N THR A 192 -19.72 11.38 22.77
CA THR A 192 -20.04 11.95 21.46
C THR A 192 -18.85 11.82 20.50
N ILE A 193 -17.64 12.12 20.96
CA ILE A 193 -16.42 11.92 20.17
C ILE A 193 -16.22 10.45 19.80
N ASN A 194 -16.44 9.53 20.74
CA ASN A 194 -16.23 8.10 20.52
C ASN A 194 -17.31 7.47 19.62
N ARG A 195 -18.49 8.09 19.48
CA ARG A 195 -19.59 7.57 18.64
C ARG A 195 -19.35 7.85 17.16
N GLU A 196 -18.77 8.99 16.82
CA GLU A 196 -18.60 9.41 15.44
C GLU A 196 -17.25 8.94 14.88
N GLN A 197 -17.29 8.25 13.74
CA GLN A 197 -16.08 7.83 13.02
C GLN A 197 -15.99 8.55 11.67
N GLU A 198 -14.89 9.27 11.44
CA GLU A 198 -14.63 9.86 10.12
C GLU A 198 -14.23 8.76 9.14
N LEU A 199 -15.02 8.59 8.08
CA LEU A 199 -14.72 7.65 6.99
C LEU A 199 -14.30 8.40 5.73
N ALA A 200 -13.44 7.78 4.91
CA ALA A 200 -13.06 8.36 3.63
C ALA A 200 -14.28 8.41 2.71
N ALA A 201 -14.51 9.54 2.03
CA ALA A 201 -15.68 9.71 1.15
C ALA A 201 -15.81 8.60 0.10
N VAL A 202 -14.69 8.15 -0.48
CA VAL A 202 -14.66 7.04 -1.44
C VAL A 202 -15.14 5.71 -0.84
N MET A 203 -14.83 5.46 0.44
CA MET A 203 -15.29 4.25 1.15
C MET A 203 -16.80 4.32 1.36
N VAL A 204 -17.30 5.46 1.84
CA VAL A 204 -18.74 5.70 2.03
C VAL A 204 -19.50 5.51 0.72
N MET A 205 -19.02 6.11 -0.38
CA MET A 205 -19.63 5.94 -1.70
C MET A 205 -19.62 4.49 -2.16
N SER A 206 -18.52 3.76 -1.94
CA SER A 206 -18.44 2.34 -2.32
C SER A 206 -19.51 1.48 -1.62
N TYR A 207 -19.80 1.75 -0.34
CA TYR A 207 -20.88 1.08 0.37
C TYR A 207 -22.27 1.54 -0.08
N LEU A 208 -22.48 2.85 -0.26
CA LEU A 208 -23.76 3.39 -0.75
C LEU A 208 -24.12 2.85 -2.14
N MET A 209 -23.11 2.64 -2.99
CA MET A 209 -23.28 2.08 -4.33
C MET A 209 -23.35 0.54 -4.35
N GLY A 210 -23.23 -0.13 -3.20
CA GLY A 210 -23.27 -1.59 -3.11
C GLY A 210 -22.04 -2.31 -3.70
N TRP A 211 -20.95 -1.59 -3.98
CA TRP A 211 -19.72 -2.16 -4.51
C TRP A 211 -18.92 -2.91 -3.43
N GLY A 212 -19.16 -2.58 -2.16
CA GLY A 212 -18.40 -3.10 -1.03
C GLY A 212 -16.98 -2.51 -0.98
N ASP A 213 -16.09 -3.15 -0.23
CA ASP A 213 -14.74 -2.65 0.06
C ASP A 213 -13.63 -3.66 -0.31
N VAL A 214 -13.99 -4.77 -0.97
CA VAL A 214 -13.06 -5.86 -1.26
C VAL A 214 -13.17 -6.34 -2.70
N TYR A 215 -12.06 -6.26 -3.44
CA TYR A 215 -11.87 -6.99 -4.69
C TYR A 215 -11.13 -8.29 -4.41
N ARG A 216 -11.79 -9.44 -4.61
CA ARG A 216 -11.20 -10.75 -4.37
C ARG A 216 -11.53 -11.70 -5.52
N SER A 217 -10.50 -12.39 -6.01
CA SER A 217 -10.67 -13.50 -6.98
C SER A 217 -11.01 -14.83 -6.30
N HIS A 218 -10.86 -14.91 -4.97
CA HIS A 218 -11.05 -16.12 -4.18
C HIS A 218 -11.87 -15.80 -2.93
N SER A 219 -12.61 -16.79 -2.44
CA SER A 219 -13.26 -16.75 -1.14
C SER A 219 -12.29 -17.18 -0.04
N TYR A 220 -12.22 -16.39 1.03
CA TYR A 220 -11.49 -16.74 2.24
C TYR A 220 -12.48 -17.05 3.34
N SER A 221 -12.22 -18.09 4.12
CA SER A 221 -12.99 -18.42 5.32
C SER A 221 -12.29 -17.84 6.56
N PRO A 222 -13.03 -17.17 7.46
CA PRO A 222 -12.44 -16.72 8.72
C PRO A 222 -11.99 -17.94 9.52
N ILE A 223 -10.72 -17.96 9.91
CA ILE A 223 -10.20 -18.95 10.86
C ILE A 223 -10.25 -18.32 12.24
N PHE A 224 -11.14 -18.82 13.08
CA PHE A 224 -11.19 -18.45 14.49
C PHE A 224 -10.03 -19.14 15.22
N TRP A 225 -8.87 -18.48 15.23
CA TRP A 225 -7.61 -19.07 15.70
C TRP A 225 -7.73 -19.71 17.08
N SER A 226 -8.39 -19.04 18.04
CA SER A 226 -8.61 -19.59 19.38
C SER A 226 -9.42 -20.89 19.36
N ALA A 227 -10.49 -20.96 18.56
CA ALA A 227 -11.32 -22.15 18.42
C ALA A 227 -10.56 -23.28 17.72
N PHE A 228 -9.80 -22.95 16.67
CA PHE A 228 -8.94 -23.90 15.97
C PHE A 228 -7.87 -24.49 16.90
N VAL A 229 -7.16 -23.65 17.65
CA VAL A 229 -6.14 -24.08 18.63
C VAL A 229 -6.77 -24.93 19.73
N HIS A 230 -7.96 -24.56 20.20
CA HIS A 230 -8.68 -25.37 21.18
C HIS A 230 -9.02 -26.77 20.64
N ALA A 231 -9.62 -26.85 19.45
CA ALA A 231 -9.93 -28.12 18.80
C ALA A 231 -8.66 -28.97 18.54
N LEU A 232 -7.56 -28.32 18.16
CA LEU A 232 -6.26 -28.97 17.98
C LEU A 232 -5.75 -29.59 19.28
N TYR A 233 -5.87 -28.88 20.41
CA TYR A 233 -5.46 -29.39 21.72
C TYR A 233 -6.40 -30.47 22.27
N GLU A 234 -7.68 -30.44 21.94
CA GLU A 234 -8.62 -31.52 22.26
C GLU A 234 -8.28 -32.80 21.47
N ALA A 235 -8.04 -32.68 20.17
CA ALA A 235 -7.68 -33.81 19.32
C ALA A 235 -6.27 -34.36 19.61
N PHE A 236 -5.33 -33.48 19.99
CA PHE A 236 -3.94 -33.83 20.28
C PHE A 236 -3.48 -33.25 21.63
N PRO A 237 -3.88 -33.88 22.76
CA PRO A 237 -3.56 -33.38 24.10
C PRO A 237 -2.06 -33.20 24.37
N ALA A 238 -1.20 -33.99 23.70
CA ALA A 238 0.26 -33.89 23.80
C ALA A 238 0.83 -32.54 23.31
N LEU A 239 0.07 -31.78 22.50
CA LEU A 239 0.47 -30.45 22.04
C LEU A 239 0.21 -29.35 23.06
N ARG A 240 -0.57 -29.61 24.14
CA ARG A 240 -0.72 -28.65 25.25
C ARG A 240 0.63 -28.51 25.94
N ARG A 241 1.40 -27.48 25.57
CA ARG A 241 2.59 -27.11 26.32
C ARG A 241 2.19 -26.77 27.75
N ILE A 242 2.67 -27.58 28.70
CA ILE A 242 2.70 -27.21 30.11
C ILE A 242 3.60 -25.97 30.18
N ARG A 243 3.01 -24.80 30.44
CA ARG A 243 3.80 -23.60 30.76
C ARG A 243 4.65 -23.94 31.99
N ARG A 244 5.98 -23.94 31.83
CA ARG A 244 6.90 -23.68 32.95
C ARG A 244 6.82 -22.22 33.32
#